data_AF-A0A534Q594-F1
#
_entry.id   AF-A0A534Q594-F1
#
_cell.length_a   1.000
_cell.length_b   1.000
_cell.length_c   1.000
_cell.angle_alpha   90.00
_cell.angle_beta   90.00
_cell.angle_gamma   90.00
#
_symmetry.space_group_name_H-M   'P 1'
#
loop_
_entity.id
_entity.type
_entity.pdbx_description
1 polymer ?
#
loop_
_entity_poly.entity_id
_entity_poly.type
_entity_poly.pdbx_seq_one_letter_code
_entity_poly.pdbx_strand_id
1 'polypeptide(L)' 'MRFTAVALAFSLFALPSYAKGKKGPKDGQYCSKKAVGTTATDKSGNTLTCKADSKGKPRWTK' A
#
# COMPACT_ATOMS: atom_id res chain seq x y z
N MET A 1 -37.29 37.02 11.37
CA MET A 1 -37.79 35.86 12.13
C MET A 1 -37.51 34.61 11.29
N ARG A 2 -36.74 33.67 11.87
CA ARG A 2 -36.70 32.22 11.64
C ARG A 2 -37.18 31.70 10.27
N PHE A 3 -36.29 31.03 9.52
CA PHE A 3 -36.48 29.61 9.18
C PHE A 3 -35.14 28.90 9.09
N THR A 4 -35.10 27.77 9.76
CA THR A 4 -33.99 26.87 10.06
C THR A 4 -33.70 25.91 8.91
N ALA A 5 -32.41 25.57 8.78
CA ALA A 5 -31.86 24.24 8.55
C ALA A 5 -32.48 23.34 7.46
N VAL A 6 -31.69 23.03 6.43
CA VAL A 6 -31.47 21.63 6.03
C VAL A 6 -29.99 21.48 5.69
N ALA A 7 -29.27 20.76 6.55
CA ALA A 7 -27.92 20.33 6.32
C ALA A 7 -27.90 19.33 5.16
N LEU A 8 -27.36 19.75 4.01
CA LEU A 8 -26.90 18.79 3.00
C LEU A 8 -25.57 18.21 3.49
N ALA A 9 -25.67 17.26 4.42
CA ALA A 9 -24.65 16.27 4.64
C ALA A 9 -24.54 15.43 3.36
N PHE A 10 -23.84 15.96 2.35
CA PHE A 10 -23.23 15.13 1.33
C PHE A 10 -22.11 14.39 2.02
N SER A 11 -22.50 13.25 2.59
CA SER A 11 -21.61 12.20 3.01
C SER A 11 -20.67 11.93 1.85
N LEU A 12 -19.48 12.54 1.90
CA LEU A 12 -18.34 12.11 1.10
C LEU A 12 -18.10 10.68 1.52
N PHE A 13 -18.72 9.80 0.74
CA PHE A 13 -18.51 8.38 0.71
C PHE A 13 -17.00 8.23 0.56
N ALA A 14 -16.32 8.08 1.69
CA ALA A 14 -14.92 7.74 1.78
C ALA A 14 -14.84 6.34 1.20
N LEU A 15 -14.77 6.28 -0.13
CA LEU A 15 -14.34 5.10 -0.86
C LEU A 15 -13.00 4.76 -0.22
N PRO A 16 -12.87 3.62 0.49
CA PRO A 16 -11.54 3.12 0.73
C PRO A 16 -10.97 2.98 -0.68
N SER A 17 -10.00 3.82 -0.98
CA SER A 17 -9.22 3.72 -2.20
C SER A 17 -8.45 2.40 -2.08
N TYR A 18 -9.15 1.29 -2.37
CA TYR A 18 -8.53 0.03 -2.69
C TYR A 18 -7.84 0.27 -4.01
N ALA A 19 -6.64 0.82 -3.88
CA ALA A 19 -5.68 0.99 -4.94
C ALA A 19 -5.68 -0.31 -5.72
N LYS A 20 -6.20 -0.23 -6.95
CA LYS A 20 -6.29 -1.27 -7.97
C LYS A 20 -5.10 -2.21 -7.80
N GLY A 21 -5.38 -3.39 -7.25
CA GLY A 21 -4.40 -4.29 -6.64
C GLY A 21 -3.22 -4.57 -7.58
N LYS A 22 -2.12 -3.84 -7.39
CA LYS A 22 -0.82 -4.37 -7.78
C LYS A 22 -0.60 -5.52 -6.83
N LYS A 23 -0.61 -6.75 -7.34
CA LYS A 23 -0.21 -7.94 -6.57
C LYS A 23 1.04 -7.53 -5.80
N GLY A 24 0.92 -7.51 -4.48
CA GLY A 24 2.02 -7.19 -3.59
C GLY A 24 3.25 -8.01 -3.97
N PRO A 25 4.46 -7.47 -3.75
CA PRO A 25 5.65 -8.25 -4.02
C PRO A 25 5.63 -9.54 -3.22
N LYS A 26 6.21 -10.59 -3.79
CA LYS A 26 6.34 -11.88 -3.12
C LYS A 26 7.68 -11.97 -2.41
N ASP A 27 7.72 -12.74 -1.32
CA ASP A 27 8.98 -13.08 -0.65
C ASP A 27 9.95 -13.75 -1.62
N GLY A 28 11.22 -13.35 -1.56
CA GLY A 28 12.27 -13.77 -2.49
C GLY A 28 12.22 -13.14 -3.89
N GLN A 29 11.18 -12.36 -4.22
CA GLN A 29 11.11 -11.68 -5.51
C GLN A 29 12.11 -10.52 -5.58
N TYR A 30 12.68 -10.26 -6.74
CA TYR A 30 13.50 -9.07 -6.93
C TYR A 30 12.68 -7.80 -6.74
N CYS A 31 13.24 -6.87 -5.97
CA CYS A 31 12.68 -5.55 -5.81
C CYS A 31 13.41 -4.53 -6.69
N SER A 32 12.73 -3.43 -7.02
CA SER A 32 13.36 -2.34 -7.76
C SER A 32 14.49 -1.75 -6.94
N LYS A 33 15.59 -1.32 -7.59
CA LYS A 33 16.68 -0.61 -6.90
C LYS A 33 16.18 0.63 -6.14
N LYS A 34 15.13 1.28 -6.64
CA LYS A 34 14.49 2.43 -5.98
C LYS A 34 13.65 2.06 -4.76
N ALA A 35 13.30 0.78 -4.61
CA ALA A 35 12.56 0.26 -3.47
C ALA A 35 13.48 -0.29 -2.37
N VAL A 36 14.81 -0.28 -2.55
CA VAL A 36 15.74 -0.73 -1.51
C VAL A 36 15.59 0.14 -0.28
N GLY A 37 15.33 -0.49 0.87
CA GLY A 37 15.03 0.19 2.13
C GLY A 37 13.54 0.54 2.32
N THR A 38 12.66 0.21 1.36
CA THR A 38 11.21 0.35 1.54
C THR A 38 10.54 -0.97 1.92
N THR A 39 9.35 -0.84 2.48
CA THR A 39 8.47 -1.97 2.80
C THR A 39 7.27 -2.00 1.87
N ALA A 40 6.75 -3.20 1.62
CA ALA A 40 5.55 -3.42 0.84
C ALA A 40 4.78 -4.62 1.38
N THR A 41 3.47 -4.62 1.19
CA THR A 41 2.61 -5.70 1.66
C THR A 41 2.42 -6.73 0.53
N ASP A 42 2.74 -7.99 0.80
CA ASP A 42 2.43 -9.12 -0.09
C ASP A 42 0.92 -9.34 -0.20
N LYS A 43 0.49 -10.12 -1.21
CA LYS A 43 -0.91 -10.56 -1.37
C LYS A 43 -1.49 -11.21 -0.11
N SER A 44 -0.66 -11.83 0.72
CA SER A 44 -1.06 -12.50 1.96
C SER A 44 -1.21 -11.56 3.16
N GLY A 45 -1.02 -10.24 2.98
CA GLY A 45 -1.06 -9.26 4.07
C GLY A 45 0.25 -9.15 4.86
N ASN A 46 1.31 -9.82 4.42
CA ASN A 46 2.61 -9.81 5.07
C ASN A 46 3.42 -8.58 4.65
N THR A 47 4.05 -7.90 5.61
CA THR A 47 5.05 -6.88 5.31
C THR A 47 6.34 -7.54 4.83
N LEU A 48 6.82 -7.11 3.67
CA LEU A 48 8.12 -7.46 3.12
C LEU A 48 8.98 -6.21 3.06
N THR A 49 10.25 -6.36 3.39
CA THR A 49 11.27 -5.32 3.26
C THR A 49 12.14 -5.63 2.05
N CYS A 50 12.38 -4.65 1.20
CA CYS A 50 13.32 -4.79 0.09
C CYS A 50 14.75 -4.53 0.60
N LYS A 51 15.56 -5.58 0.66
CA LYS A 51 16.98 -5.52 1.07
C LYS A 51 17.87 -6.29 0.10
N ALA A 52 19.18 -6.03 0.13
CA ALA A 52 20.12 -6.80 -0.66
C ALA A 52 20.25 -8.23 -0.09
N ASP A 53 20.20 -9.24 -0.95
CA ASP A 53 20.51 -10.63 -0.58
C ASP A 53 22.02 -10.86 -0.46
N SER A 54 22.44 -12.04 -0.05
CA SER A 54 23.86 -12.42 0.07
C SER A 54 24.65 -12.32 -1.25
N LYS A 55 23.96 -12.21 -2.39
CA LYS A 55 24.55 -11.96 -3.73
C LYS A 55 24.50 -10.49 -4.15
N GLY A 56 24.13 -9.58 -3.25
CA GLY A 56 24.03 -8.14 -3.49
C GLY A 56 22.85 -7.71 -4.36
N LYS A 57 21.87 -8.59 -4.62
CA LYS A 57 20.70 -8.24 -5.44
C LYS A 57 19.54 -7.82 -4.54
N PRO A 58 18.81 -6.76 -4.91
CA PRO A 58 17.68 -6.29 -4.13
C PRO A 58 16.53 -7.31 -4.22
N ARG A 59 16.12 -7.87 -3.08
CA ARG A 59 14.99 -8.80 -2.96
C ARG A 59 14.05 -8.40 -1.84
N TRP A 60 12.77 -8.67 -2.04
CA TRP A 60 11.75 -8.61 -1.01
C TRP A 60 11.93 -9.77 -0.04
N THR A 61 12.07 -9.46 1.24
CA THR A 61 12.23 -10.43 2.32
C THR A 61 11.30 -10.08 3.46
N LYS A 62 10.67 -11.08 4.06
CA LYS A 62 9.97 -10.91 5.34
C LYS A 62 10.90 -10.44 6.47
#